data_AF-A0A7K0KX27-F1
#
_entry.id   AF-A0A7K0KX27-F1
#
_cell.length_a   1.000
_cell.length_b   1.000
_cell.length_c   1.000
_cell.angle_alpha   90.00
_cell.angle_beta   90.00
_cell.angle_gamma   90.00
#
_symmetry.space_group_name_H-M   'P 1'
#
loop_
_entity.id
_entity.type
_entity.pdbx_description
1 polymer ?
#
loop_
_entity_poly.entity_id
_entity_poly.type
_entity_poly.pdbx_seq_one_letter_code
_entity_poly.pdbx_strand_id
1 'polypeptide(L)' 'MTQHWQGSFDDLGRSLATTTFVVVDLETTGGSADDCEITEIGAVKVRGGEILGEY' A
#
# COMPACT_ATOMS: atom_id res chain seq x y z
N MET A 1 37.73 8.55 16.95
CA MET A 1 36.50 7.87 17.37
C MET A 1 35.42 8.18 16.34
N THR A 2 34.99 7.21 15.55
CA THR A 2 33.87 7.41 14.62
C THR A 2 32.57 7.31 15.41
N GLN A 3 31.84 8.41 15.56
CA GLN A 3 30.48 8.34 16.06
C GLN A 3 29.62 7.59 15.04
N HIS A 4 28.93 6.55 15.48
CA HIS A 4 27.88 5.93 14.69
C HIS A 4 26.61 6.75 14.86
N TRP A 5 26.08 7.24 13.74
CA TRP A 5 24.77 7.87 13.69
C TRP A 5 23.69 6.78 13.75
N GLN A 6 22.79 6.90 14.72
CA GLN A 6 21.56 6.12 14.78
C GLN A 6 20.40 7.07 14.51
N GLY A 7 19.74 6.93 13.35
CA GLY A 7 18.59 7.77 12.98
C GLY A 7 17.34 7.49 13.83
N SER A 8 16.40 8.43 13.80
CA SER A 8 15.05 8.32 14.38
C SER A 8 14.09 7.63 13.41
N PHE A 9 12.96 7.15 13.91
CA PHE A 9 11.85 6.73 13.05
C PHE A 9 11.30 7.88 12.19
N ASP A 10 11.48 9.13 12.61
CA ASP A 10 11.11 10.30 11.82
C ASP A 10 11.94 10.42 10.52
N ASP A 11 13.14 9.84 10.50
CA ASP A 11 14.01 9.82 9.32
C ASP A 11 13.55 8.80 8.26
N LEU A 12 12.58 7.93 8.59
CA LEU A 12 12.02 6.95 7.66
C LEU A 12 10.99 7.56 6.68
N GLY A 13 10.63 8.83 6.85
CA GLY A 13 9.71 9.54 5.97
C GLY A 13 8.25 9.41 6.42
N ARG A 14 7.35 9.01 5.51
CA ARG A 14 5.90 8.99 5.80
C ARG A 14 5.54 7.84 6.75
N SER A 15 4.91 8.17 7.88
CA SER A 15 4.42 7.18 8.84
C SER A 15 3.37 6.26 8.21
N LEU A 16 3.62 4.95 8.23
CA LEU A 16 2.68 3.95 7.71
C LEU A 16 1.39 3.92 8.53
N ALA A 17 1.47 4.16 9.84
CA ALA A 17 0.30 4.14 10.73
C ALA A 17 -0.72 5.25 10.39
N THR A 18 -0.27 6.37 9.84
CA THR A 18 -1.14 7.52 9.52
C THR A 18 -1.37 7.70 8.02
N THR A 19 -0.65 6.96 7.18
CA THR A 19 -0.83 6.96 5.72
C THR A 19 -2.13 6.24 5.35
N THR A 20 -2.91 6.81 4.42
CA THR A 20 -4.03 6.09 3.81
C THR A 20 -3.52 5.19 2.70
N PHE A 21 -3.93 3.93 2.76
CA PHE A 21 -3.73 2.96 1.70
C PHE A 21 -5.05 2.62 1.04
N VAL A 22 -4.98 2.23 -0.22
CA VAL A 22 -6.04 1.46 -0.87
C VAL A 22 -5.45 0.10 -1.14
N VAL A 23 -6.01 -0.93 -0.51
CA VAL A 23 -5.69 -2.32 -0.78
C VAL A 23 -6.58 -2.75 -1.93
N VAL A 24 -5.98 -3.30 -2.98
CA VAL A 24 -6.70 -3.75 -4.17
C VAL A 24 -6.50 -5.24 -4.33
N ASP A 25 -7.57 -5.90 -4.77
CA ASP A 25 -7.57 -7.26 -5.29
C ASP A 25 -8.06 -7.21 -6.74
N LEU A 26 -7.38 -7.94 -7.62
CA LEU A 26 -7.64 -7.88 -9.06
C LEU A 26 -7.88 -9.28 -9.60
N GLU A 27 -8.97 -9.41 -10.35
CA GLU A 27 -9.23 -10.58 -11.18
C GLU A 27 -8.99 -10.24 -12.64
N THR A 28 -8.38 -11.18 -13.37
CA THR A 28 -7.93 -10.95 -14.74
C THR A 28 -8.23 -12.14 -15.64
N THR A 29 -8.26 -11.91 -16.95
CA THR A 29 -8.38 -13.00 -17.94
C THR A 29 -7.09 -13.83 -18.09
N GLY A 30 -6.01 -13.44 -17.41
CA GLY A 30 -4.69 -14.07 -17.44
C GLY A 30 -3.60 -13.14 -16.89
N GLY A 31 -2.37 -13.65 -16.75
CA GLY A 31 -1.30 -12.93 -16.04
C GLY A 31 -0.48 -11.90 -16.84
N SER A 32 -0.71 -11.75 -18.16
CA SER A 32 0.01 -10.77 -18.99
C SER A 32 -0.61 -9.39 -18.81
N ALA A 33 0.17 -8.39 -18.40
CA ALA A 33 -0.31 -7.02 -18.35
C ALA A 33 -0.54 -6.40 -19.73
N ASP A 34 0.13 -6.93 -20.77
CA ASP A 34 0.04 -6.42 -22.14
C ASP A 34 -1.10 -7.08 -22.94
N ASP A 35 -1.42 -8.35 -22.63
CA ASP A 35 -2.33 -9.17 -23.45
C ASP A 35 -3.60 -9.64 -22.72
N CYS A 36 -3.73 -9.40 -21.41
CA CYS A 36 -4.90 -9.80 -20.63
C CYS A 36 -5.63 -8.58 -20.06
N GLU A 37 -6.92 -8.76 -19.78
CA GLU A 37 -7.81 -7.70 -19.29
C GLU A 37 -8.15 -7.91 -17.81
N ILE A 38 -8.41 -6.81 -17.10
CA ILE A 38 -8.99 -6.83 -15.75
C ILE A 38 -10.49 -7.07 -15.87
N THR A 39 -11.02 -8.04 -15.15
CA THR A 39 -12.45 -8.34 -15.13
C THR A 39 -13.16 -7.83 -13.89
N GLU A 40 -12.44 -7.71 -12.77
CA GLU A 40 -12.98 -7.20 -11.50
C GLU A 40 -11.91 -6.44 -10.73
N ILE A 41 -12.34 -5.44 -9.94
CA ILE A 41 -11.51 -4.73 -8.97
C ILE A 41 -12.28 -4.70 -7.66
N GLY A 42 -11.72 -5.33 -6.63
CA GLY A 42 -12.14 -5.10 -5.24
C GLY A 42 -11.20 -4.09 -4.60
N ALA A 43 -11.72 -3.10 -3.87
CA ALA A 43 -10.86 -2.14 -3.17
C ALA A 43 -11.33 -1.78 -1.77
N VAL A 44 -10.38 -1.74 -0.83
CA VAL A 44 -10.61 -1.30 0.55
C VAL A 44 -9.67 -0.16 0.89
N LYS A 45 -10.23 0.97 1.29
CA LYS A 45 -9.47 2.12 1.80
C LYS A 45 -9.21 1.94 3.29
N VAL A 46 -7.95 2.00 3.72
CA VAL A 46 -7.55 1.78 5.11
C VAL A 46 -6.63 2.87 5.64
N ARG A 47 -6.65 3.13 6.96
CA ARG A 47 -5.67 3.97 7.67
C ARG A 47 -5.56 3.51 9.12
N GLY A 48 -4.33 3.32 9.61
CA GLY A 48 -4.12 2.99 11.03
C GLY A 48 -4.75 1.68 11.50
N GLY A 49 -4.98 0.73 10.58
CA GLY A 49 -5.67 -0.54 10.86
C GLY A 49 -7.18 -0.51 10.65
N GLU A 50 -7.78 0.65 10.40
CA GLU A 50 -9.22 0.81 10.24
C GLU A 50 -9.63 0.86 8.76
N ILE A 51 -10.79 0.27 8.44
CA ILE A 51 -11.44 0.39 7.14
C ILE A 51 -12.21 1.71 7.08
N LEU A 52 -11.91 2.52 6.07
CA LEU A 52 -12.55 3.82 5.81
C LEU A 52 -13.58 3.75 4.67
N GLY A 53 -13.56 2.68 3.87
CA GLY A 53 -14.52 2.46 2.78
C GLY A 53 -14.18 1.23 1.92
N GLU A 54 -15.21 0.67 1.30
CA GLU A 54 -15.17 -0.48 0.38
C GLU A 54 -15.77 -0.06 -0.97
N TYR A 55 -15.23 -0.60 -2.06
CA TYR A 55 -15.57 -0.26 -3.45
C TYR A 55 -15.57 -1.49 -4.34
#